data_AF-A0A0F9G1W8-F1
#
_entry.id   AF-A0A0F9G1W8-F1
#
_cell.length_a   1.000
_cell.length_b   1.000
_cell.length_c   1.000
_cell.angle_alpha   90.00
_cell.angle_beta   90.00
_cell.angle_gamma   90.00
#
_symmetry.space_group_name_H-M   'P 1'
#
loop_
_entity.id
_entity.type
_entity.pdbx_description
1 polymer ?
#
loop_
_entity_poly.entity_id
_entity_poly.type
_entity_poly.pdbx_seq_one_letter_code
_entity_poly.pdbx_strand_id
1 'polypeptide(L)'
;MSAGDIIVVNENSFGRKGNYFDGTDDYVLHDAHAIARVAANDTVGTYTAWIYLNDLAGTYTILSAGDNSAIAEFLHLTVKAGKLNIFLKDGSATRYDVIETTAVLTAKKWHHVAIVQDLIRPNLYVDGIA
;
A
#
# COMPACT_ATOMS: atom_id res chain seq x y z
N MET A 1 -14.64 11.51 -9.13
CA MET A 1 -13.81 12.45 -8.36
C MET A 1 -12.57 12.73 -9.20
N SER A 2 -12.33 13.99 -9.57
CA SER A 2 -11.14 14.41 -10.30
C SER A 2 -9.90 14.37 -9.39
N ALA A 3 -8.72 14.15 -9.97
CA ALA A 3 -7.46 14.10 -9.22
C ALA A 3 -7.23 15.40 -8.42
N GLY A 4 -6.91 15.27 -7.13
CA GLY A 4 -6.55 16.42 -6.27
C GLY A 4 -7.21 16.48 -4.89
N ASP A 5 -8.09 15.54 -4.53
CA ASP A 5 -8.72 15.56 -3.21
C ASP A 5 -7.71 15.16 -2.11
N ILE A 6 -7.28 16.16 -1.33
CA ILE A 6 -6.56 15.96 -0.07
C ILE A 6 -7.62 15.74 1.01
N ILE A 7 -7.66 14.55 1.59
CA ILE A 7 -8.44 14.31 2.81
C ILE A 7 -7.64 14.86 3.98
N VAL A 8 -8.13 15.96 4.53
CA VAL A 8 -7.65 16.50 5.81
C VAL A 8 -8.56 15.96 6.89
N VAL A 9 -8.05 15.04 7.72
CA VAL A 9 -8.72 14.64 8.96
C VAL A 9 -8.60 15.81 9.93
N ASN A 10 -9.68 16.57 10.13
CA ASN A 10 -9.70 17.71 11.05
C ASN A 10 -10.50 17.32 12.30
N GLU A 11 -9.79 16.79 13.30
CA GLU A 11 -10.40 16.44 14.58
C GLU A 11 -10.21 17.60 15.55
N ASN A 12 -11.34 18.14 15.98
CA ASN A 12 -11.40 19.22 16.94
C ASN A 12 -10.54 18.93 18.18
N SER A 13 -9.56 19.80 18.43
CA SER A 13 -8.89 20.10 19.72
C SER A 13 -7.95 19.04 20.34
N PHE A 14 -6.64 19.29 20.21
CA PHE A 14 -5.53 18.86 21.10
C PHE A 14 -5.46 17.38 21.49
N GLY A 15 -5.27 16.49 20.51
CA GLY A 15 -4.78 15.12 20.71
C GLY A 15 -3.66 14.83 19.71
N ARG A 16 -2.64 14.07 20.12
CA ARG A 16 -1.38 13.79 19.39
C ARG A 16 -1.51 13.77 17.86
N LYS A 17 -0.62 14.50 17.16
CA LYS A 17 -0.54 14.66 15.69
C LYS A 17 -0.20 13.39 14.89
N GLY A 18 -0.49 12.20 15.43
CA GLY A 18 -0.18 10.93 14.80
C GLY A 18 -0.94 9.79 15.44
N ASN A 19 -1.47 8.92 14.59
CA ASN A 19 -2.06 7.64 15.00
C ASN A 19 -0.91 6.69 15.38
N TYR A 20 -1.01 6.07 16.54
CA TYR A 20 -0.10 4.99 16.93
C TYR A 20 -0.75 3.69 16.47
N PHE A 21 -0.06 2.97 15.58
CA PHE A 21 -0.48 1.64 15.14
C PHE A 21 0.28 0.61 15.98
N ASP A 22 -0.43 -0.15 16.79
CA ASP A 22 0.16 -1.12 17.72
C ASP A 22 0.63 -2.42 17.02
N GLY A 23 0.22 -2.60 15.76
CA GLY A 23 0.57 -3.73 14.91
C GLY A 23 -0.39 -4.92 14.99
N THR A 24 -1.53 -4.78 15.69
CA THR A 24 -2.55 -5.83 15.85
C THR A 24 -3.72 -5.62 14.90
N ASP A 25 -4.49 -4.54 15.08
CA ASP A 25 -5.75 -4.28 14.37
C ASP A 25 -5.96 -2.81 13.99
N ASP A 26 -4.96 -1.96 14.19
CA ASP A 26 -5.04 -0.55 13.83
C ASP A 26 -4.87 -0.33 12.32
N TYR A 27 -5.79 0.45 11.73
CA TYR A 27 -5.69 0.92 10.35
C TYR A 27 -6.42 2.25 10.17
N VAL A 28 -6.12 2.95 9.07
CA VAL A 28 -6.93 4.06 8.60
C VAL A 28 -7.81 3.54 7.48
N LEU A 29 -9.13 3.65 7.65
CA LEU A 29 -10.07 3.32 6.60
C LEU A 29 -10.28 4.52 5.69
N HIS A 30 -10.04 4.31 4.40
CA HIS A 30 -10.42 5.26 3.36
C HIS A 30 -11.57 4.68 2.55
N ASP A 31 -12.80 5.08 2.89
CA ASP A 31 -13.98 4.67 2.16
C ASP A 31 -13.89 5.06 0.67
N ALA A 32 -14.45 4.21 -0.19
CA ALA A 32 -14.52 4.43 -1.63
C ALA A 32 -13.19 4.60 -2.39
N HIS A 33 -12.02 4.30 -1.80
CA HIS A 33 -10.73 4.37 -2.50
C HIS A 33 -10.76 3.56 -3.81
N ALA A 34 -11.07 2.26 -3.72
CA ALA A 34 -11.09 1.36 -4.88
C ALA A 34 -12.13 1.79 -5.91
N ILE A 35 -13.34 2.13 -5.45
CA ILE A 35 -14.44 2.58 -6.32
C ILE A 35 -14.04 3.83 -7.11
N ALA A 36 -13.34 4.77 -6.47
CA ALA A 36 -12.87 5.99 -7.12
C ALA A 36 -11.84 5.71 -8.22
N ARG A 37 -10.90 4.77 -7.99
CA ARG A 37 -9.88 4.38 -8.98
C ARG A 37 -10.50 3.61 -10.16
N VAL A 38 -11.43 2.70 -9.89
CA VAL A 38 -12.16 1.94 -10.93
C VAL A 38 -13.01 2.88 -11.78
N ALA A 39 -13.76 3.79 -11.16
CA ALA A 39 -14.59 4.77 -11.88
C ALA A 39 -13.77 5.74 -12.74
N ALA A 40 -12.52 6.03 -12.36
CA ALA A 40 -11.59 6.82 -13.14
C ALA A 40 -10.95 6.04 -14.30
N ASN A 41 -11.11 4.71 -14.33
CA ASN A 41 -10.48 3.80 -15.29
C ASN A 41 -8.95 3.97 -15.33
N ASP A 42 -8.35 4.08 -14.14
CA ASP A 42 -6.90 4.26 -14.01
C ASP A 42 -6.16 3.01 -14.50
N THR A 43 -5.21 3.23 -15.41
CA THR A 43 -4.31 2.18 -15.93
C THR A 43 -2.85 2.44 -15.59
N VAL A 44 -2.56 3.62 -15.03
CA VAL A 44 -1.26 4.07 -14.54
C VAL A 44 -1.44 4.77 -13.20
N GLY A 45 -0.39 4.80 -12.39
CA GLY A 45 -0.45 5.49 -11.11
C GLY A 45 0.73 5.13 -10.20
N THR A 46 0.78 5.79 -9.06
CA THR A 46 1.81 5.52 -8.05
C THR A 46 1.20 5.55 -6.66
N TYR A 47 1.48 4.50 -5.89
CA TYR A 47 1.33 4.52 -4.44
C TYR A 47 2.71 4.71 -3.82
N THR A 48 2.82 5.61 -2.85
CA THR A 48 4.05 5.82 -2.09
C THR A 48 3.75 5.93 -0.61
N ALA A 49 4.68 5.45 0.21
CA ALA A 49 4.66 5.61 1.65
C ALA A 49 6.08 5.73 2.20
N TRP A 50 6.21 6.45 3.31
CA TRP A 50 7.32 6.23 4.23
C TRP A 50 6.91 5.15 5.23
N ILE A 51 7.73 4.11 5.38
CA ILE A 51 7.46 2.99 6.29
C ILE A 51 8.56 2.87 7.34
N TYR A 52 8.18 2.44 8.53
CA TYR A 52 9.09 2.09 9.61
C TYR A 52 8.67 0.76 10.20
N LEU A 53 9.48 -0.28 10.01
CA LEU A 53 9.17 -1.63 10.47
C LEU A 53 10.02 -1.99 11.69
N ASN A 54 9.40 -2.51 12.74
CA ASN A 54 10.11 -2.92 13.96
C ASN A 54 10.97 -4.17 13.76
N ASP A 55 10.54 -5.05 12.86
CA ASP A 55 11.24 -6.24 12.39
C ASP A 55 10.84 -6.54 10.93
N LEU A 56 11.42 -7.59 10.34
CA LEU A 56 11.20 -7.95 8.93
C LEU A 56 10.68 -9.39 8.76
N ALA A 57 10.35 -10.10 9.83
CA ALA A 57 9.99 -11.51 9.76
C ALA A 57 8.53 -11.71 9.33
N GLY A 58 7.66 -10.73 9.62
CA GLY A 58 6.23 -10.80 9.37
C GLY A 58 5.79 -10.48 7.93
N THR A 59 4.48 -10.32 7.81
CA THR A 59 3.82 -9.67 6.67
C THR A 59 3.15 -8.41 7.19
N TYR A 60 3.52 -7.25 6.66
CA TYR A 60 3.00 -5.95 7.05
C TYR A 60 2.27 -5.33 5.87
N THR A 61 1.02 -4.92 6.07
CA THR A 61 0.21 -4.29 5.04
C THR A 61 0.42 -2.78 5.06
N ILE A 62 0.76 -2.21 3.90
CA ILE A 62 0.85 -0.76 3.68
C ILE A 62 -0.51 -0.26 3.16
N LEU A 63 -1.07 -0.96 2.19
CA LEU A 63 -2.39 -0.68 1.62
C LEU A 63 -3.05 -1.99 1.24
N SER A 64 -4.34 -2.11 1.57
CA SER A 64 -5.21 -3.16 1.09
C SER A 64 -6.51 -2.54 0.56
N ALA A 65 -7.01 -3.09 -0.53
CA ALA A 65 -8.34 -2.81 -1.04
C ALA A 65 -8.88 -4.07 -1.69
N GLY A 66 -10.15 -4.39 -1.49
CA GLY A 66 -10.74 -5.61 -2.04
C GLY A 66 -12.23 -5.68 -1.77
N ASP A 67 -12.85 -6.75 -2.24
CA ASP A 67 -14.22 -7.08 -1.86
C ASP A 67 -14.26 -7.74 -0.47
N ASN A 68 -15.44 -8.16 -0.03
CA ASN A 68 -15.60 -8.83 1.26
C ASN A 68 -15.06 -10.29 1.23
N SER A 69 -14.61 -10.77 0.07
CA SER A 69 -14.05 -12.09 -0.16
C SER A 69 -12.52 -12.00 -0.20
N ALA A 70 -11.86 -12.28 0.93
CA ALA A 70 -10.42 -12.12 1.13
C ALA A 70 -9.50 -13.00 0.23
N ILE A 71 -10.04 -13.65 -0.80
CA ILE A 71 -9.36 -14.64 -1.64
C ILE A 71 -9.46 -14.34 -3.13
N ALA A 72 -10.46 -13.60 -3.59
CA ALA A 72 -10.75 -13.44 -5.02
C ALA A 72 -10.42 -12.04 -5.52
N GLU A 73 -10.86 -10.98 -4.87
CA GLU A 73 -10.69 -9.64 -5.45
C GLU A 73 -9.99 -8.73 -4.46
N PHE A 74 -8.70 -8.48 -4.70
CA PHE A 74 -7.91 -7.62 -3.84
C PHE A 74 -6.69 -7.01 -4.54
N LEU A 75 -6.29 -5.85 -4.05
CA LEU A 75 -5.00 -5.21 -4.22
C LEU A 75 -4.31 -5.15 -2.86
N HIS A 76 -3.14 -5.76 -2.74
CA HIS A 76 -2.31 -5.75 -1.55
C HIS A 76 -0.94 -5.16 -1.84
N LEU A 77 -0.56 -4.13 -1.10
CA LEU A 77 0.80 -3.60 -1.02
C LEU A 77 1.34 -3.97 0.34
N THR A 78 2.34 -4.85 0.38
CA THR A 78 2.83 -5.44 1.62
C THR A 78 4.35 -5.45 1.68
N VAL A 79 4.88 -5.59 2.89
CA VAL A 79 6.25 -6.07 3.10
C VAL A 79 6.15 -7.47 3.69
N LYS A 80 6.63 -8.47 2.95
CA LYS A 80 6.63 -9.88 3.36
C LYS A 80 8.05 -10.36 3.51
N ALA A 81 8.43 -10.81 4.70
CA ALA A 81 9.79 -11.28 4.99
C ALA A 81 10.87 -10.25 4.56
N GLY A 82 10.61 -8.96 4.79
CA GLY A 82 11.51 -7.86 4.43
C GLY A 82 11.57 -7.49 2.95
N LYS A 83 10.66 -8.03 2.13
CA LYS A 83 10.57 -7.69 0.71
C LYS A 83 9.26 -6.96 0.41
N LEU A 84 9.36 -5.81 -0.26
CA LEU A 84 8.20 -5.08 -0.76
C LEU A 84 7.50 -5.92 -1.83
N ASN A 85 6.17 -5.99 -1.78
CA ASN A 85 5.35 -6.77 -2.69
C ASN A 85 4.07 -6.02 -3.06
N ILE A 86 3.67 -6.17 -4.32
CA ILE A 86 2.32 -5.84 -4.79
C ILE A 86 1.67 -7.11 -5.35
N PHE A 87 0.47 -7.40 -4.88
CA PHE A 87 -0.34 -8.52 -5.34
C PHE A 87 -1.75 -8.03 -5.69
N LEU A 88 -2.13 -8.17 -6.95
CA LEU A 88 -3.47 -7.89 -7.45
C LEU A 88 -4.15 -9.17 -7.95
N LYS A 89 -5.31 -9.48 -7.39
CA LYS A 89 -6.26 -10.46 -7.92
C LYS A 89 -7.54 -9.77 -8.38
N ASP A 90 -8.03 -10.21 -9.52
CA ASP A 90 -9.30 -9.80 -10.12
C ASP A 90 -10.12 -11.08 -10.31
N GLY A 91 -10.98 -11.36 -9.34
CA GLY A 91 -11.59 -12.68 -9.16
C GLY A 91 -10.55 -13.80 -9.01
N SER A 92 -10.74 -14.94 -9.67
CA SER A 92 -9.78 -16.05 -9.53
C SER A 92 -8.44 -15.81 -10.24
N ALA A 93 -8.30 -14.75 -11.03
CA ALA A 93 -7.09 -14.48 -11.82
C ALA A 93 -6.08 -13.60 -11.07
N THR A 94 -4.84 -14.07 -10.98
CA THR A 94 -3.71 -13.22 -10.57
C THR A 94 -3.34 -12.29 -11.72
N ARG A 95 -3.49 -10.98 -11.52
CA ARG A 95 -3.06 -9.96 -12.48
C ARG A 95 -1.59 -9.65 -12.32
N TYR A 96 -1.16 -9.40 -11.09
CA TYR A 96 0.24 -9.17 -10.73
C TYR A 96 0.57 -9.79 -9.39
N ASP A 97 1.76 -10.36 -9.26
CA ASP A 97 2.41 -10.68 -8.00
C ASP A 97 3.89 -10.36 -8.18
N VAL A 98 4.30 -9.16 -7.76
CA VAL A 98 5.64 -8.62 -8.00
C VAL A 98 6.30 -8.38 -6.65
N ILE A 99 7.51 -8.90 -6.49
CA ILE A 99 8.31 -8.79 -5.28
C ILE A 99 9.60 -8.05 -5.61
N GLU A 100 9.95 -7.08 -4.79
CA GLU A 100 11.23 -6.38 -4.85
C GLU A 100 12.36 -7.31 -4.41
N THR A 101 13.43 -7.42 -5.20
CA THR A 101 14.47 -8.43 -4.98
C THR A 101 15.84 -7.83 -4.70
N THR A 102 16.17 -6.67 -5.25
CA THR A 102 17.49 -6.04 -5.18
C THR A 102 17.59 -5.11 -4.00
N ALA A 103 16.55 -4.33 -3.74
CA ALA A 103 16.56 -3.36 -2.66
C ALA A 103 16.45 -4.02 -1.28
N VAL A 104 17.07 -3.40 -0.28
CA VAL A 104 17.18 -3.95 1.08
C VAL A 104 16.43 -3.05 2.05
N LEU A 105 15.36 -3.59 2.64
CA LEU A 105 14.74 -3.00 3.82
C LEU A 105 15.54 -3.38 5.07
N THR A 106 15.65 -2.45 6.01
CA THR A 106 16.24 -2.70 7.33
C THR A 106 15.24 -2.35 8.42
N ALA A 107 15.19 -3.17 9.46
CA ALA A 107 14.34 -2.90 10.61
C ALA A 107 14.80 -1.63 11.35
N LYS A 108 13.85 -0.98 12.03
CA LYS A 108 14.05 0.20 12.88
C LYS A 108 14.66 1.39 12.15
N LYS A 109 14.36 1.52 10.85
CA LYS A 109 14.70 2.67 10.01
C LYS A 109 13.52 3.07 9.14
N TRP A 110 13.46 4.36 8.84
CA TRP A 110 12.54 4.87 7.84
C TRP A 110 13.06 4.53 6.45
N HIS A 111 12.18 3.98 5.64
CA HIS A 111 12.41 3.71 4.23
C HIS A 111 11.29 4.34 3.41
N HIS A 112 11.63 4.94 2.28
CA HIS A 112 10.63 5.37 1.31
C HIS A 112 10.34 4.23 0.35
N VAL A 113 9.07 3.89 0.16
CA VAL A 113 8.65 2.87 -0.80
C VAL A 113 7.73 3.48 -1.84
N ALA A 114 7.90 3.05 -3.10
CA ALA A 114 7.01 3.44 -4.18
C ALA A 114 6.66 2.22 -5.04
N ILE A 115 5.40 2.14 -5.44
CA ILE A 115 4.90 1.18 -6.42
C ILE A 115 4.33 1.96 -7.59
N VAL A 116 4.96 1.83 -8.75
CA VAL A 116 4.68 2.62 -9.96
C VAL A 116 4.12 1.69 -11.05
N GLN A 117 2.84 1.84 -11.37
CA GLN A 117 2.19 1.10 -12.46
C GLN A 117 2.39 1.83 -13.80
N ASP A 118 3.03 1.16 -14.75
CA ASP A 118 3.47 1.73 -16.04
C ASP A 118 2.72 1.14 -17.27
N LEU A 119 1.41 0.90 -17.13
CA LEU A 119 0.51 0.20 -18.08
C LEU A 119 0.72 -1.32 -18.14
N ILE A 120 1.95 -1.81 -18.05
CA ILE A 120 2.24 -3.23 -18.25
C ILE A 120 2.35 -3.94 -16.90
N ARG A 121 3.24 -3.47 -16.02
CA ARG A 121 3.51 -4.15 -14.74
C ARG A 121 4.03 -3.15 -13.70
N PRO A 122 3.69 -3.31 -12.41
CA PRO A 122 4.24 -2.45 -11.39
C PRO A 122 5.76 -2.57 -11.27
N ASN A 123 6.45 -1.43 -11.19
CA ASN A 123 7.83 -1.31 -10.74
C ASN A 123 7.84 -0.93 -9.25
N LEU A 124 8.71 -1.56 -8.47
CA LEU A 124 8.80 -1.38 -7.03
C LEU A 124 10.11 -0.68 -6.73
N TYR A 125 10.08 0.23 -5.76
CA TYR A 125 11.27 0.97 -5.33
C TYR A 125 11.34 1.03 -3.82
N VAL A 126 12.53 0.83 -3.27
CA VAL A 126 12.87 1.12 -1.86
C VAL A 126 14.03 2.11 -1.87
N ASP A 127 13.84 3.25 -1.23
CA ASP A 127 14.79 4.39 -1.21
C ASP A 127 15.24 4.82 -2.62
N GLY A 128 14.35 4.69 -3.61
CA GLY A 128 14.60 5.03 -5.01
C GLY A 128 15.32 3.95 -5.82
N ILE A 129 15.55 2.77 -5.25
CA ILE A 129 16.21 1.62 -5.90
C ILE A 129 15.15 0.56 -6.24
N ALA A 130 15.16 0.09 -7.49
CA ALA A 130 14.34 -1.01 -8.01
C ALA A 130 15.15 -2.29 -8.26
#